data_AF-A0A2D2DPL4-F1
#
_entry.id   AF-A0A2D2DPL4-F1
#
_cell.length_a   1.000
_cell.length_b   1.000
_cell.length_c   1.000
_cell.angle_alpha   90.00
_cell.angle_beta   90.00
_cell.angle_gamma   90.00
#
_symmetry.space_group_name_H-M   'P 1'
#
loop_
_entity.id
_entity.type
_entity.pdbx_description
1 polymer ?
#
loop_
_entity_poly.entity_id
_entity_poly.type
_entity_poly.pdbx_seq_one_letter_code
_entity_poly.pdbx_strand_id
1 'polypeptide(L)'
;MNFPSNGMRAAIACGILLLTACGTPIPVYVPEAGAASTKVSLMGGGTPYMCLAGQFYRFDVQAGADGTSTVQVPVGTRLTMRNVMTYQGHNVTSTCRPAFSVIPKEGQTLIINSGLRAGTCFIEAVREDNSKDTGVALEPSLGAPQC
;
A
#
# COMPACT_ATOMS: atom_id res chain seq x y z
N MET A 1 -66.37 -26.78 22.31
CA MET A 1 -65.48 -25.83 23.02
C MET A 1 -64.17 -25.77 22.26
N ASN A 2 -63.71 -24.54 22.00
CA ASN A 2 -62.62 -24.09 21.12
C ASN A 2 -61.36 -24.97 21.05
N PHE A 3 -60.82 -25.20 19.85
CA PHE A 3 -59.43 -24.84 19.48
C PHE A 3 -59.36 -24.52 17.97
N PRO A 4 -58.62 -23.48 17.55
CA PRO A 4 -58.76 -22.85 16.23
C PRO A 4 -57.85 -23.44 15.15
N SER A 5 -58.24 -23.12 13.92
CA SER A 5 -57.62 -23.39 12.62
C SER A 5 -56.13 -23.00 12.51
N ASN A 6 -55.31 -23.93 12.03
CA ASN A 6 -53.94 -23.69 11.59
C ASN A 6 -53.93 -22.87 10.29
N GLY A 7 -53.82 -21.55 10.45
CA GLY A 7 -53.59 -20.61 9.36
C GLY A 7 -52.12 -20.57 8.97
N MET A 8 -51.82 -21.15 7.82
CA MET A 8 -50.59 -21.01 7.06
C MET A 8 -50.29 -19.53 6.78
N ARG A 9 -49.18 -19.01 7.33
CA ARG A 9 -48.51 -17.80 6.80
C ARG A 9 -47.00 -18.01 6.83
N ALA A 10 -46.51 -18.63 5.77
CA ALA A 10 -45.14 -18.43 5.31
C ALA A 10 -44.98 -16.95 4.93
N ALA A 11 -44.10 -16.24 5.61
CA ALA A 11 -43.67 -14.91 5.23
C ALA A 11 -42.18 -14.76 5.54
N ILE A 12 -41.38 -15.18 4.56
CA ILE A 12 -40.20 -14.48 4.04
C ILE A 12 -39.65 -13.40 4.98
N ALA A 13 -38.56 -13.72 5.67
CA ALA A 13 -37.61 -12.73 6.18
C ALA A 13 -36.20 -13.18 5.79
N CYS A 14 -36.00 -13.35 4.48
CA CYS A 14 -34.69 -13.54 3.86
C CYS A 14 -34.35 -12.25 3.12
N GLY A 15 -33.22 -11.63 3.45
CA GLY A 15 -32.58 -10.64 2.59
C GLY A 15 -32.69 -9.18 3.04
N ILE A 16 -32.05 -8.82 4.15
CA ILE A 16 -31.52 -7.45 4.33
C ILE A 16 -30.12 -7.58 4.93
N LEU A 17 -29.10 -7.82 4.09
CA LEU A 17 -27.69 -7.80 4.52
C LEU A 17 -26.74 -7.56 3.34
N LEU A 18 -27.04 -6.66 2.41
CA LEU A 18 -26.11 -6.35 1.30
C LEU A 18 -26.19 -4.88 0.86
N LEU A 19 -25.92 -3.92 1.74
CA LEU A 19 -25.76 -2.51 1.33
C LEU A 19 -24.66 -1.74 2.09
N THR A 20 -23.52 -2.38 2.38
CA THR A 20 -22.32 -1.67 2.86
C THR A 20 -21.05 -2.13 2.14
N ALA A 21 -21.04 -2.08 0.81
CA ALA A 21 -19.84 -2.38 0.00
C ALA A 21 -19.24 -1.15 -0.70
N CYS A 22 -19.72 0.07 -0.41
CA CYS A 22 -19.12 1.28 -0.93
C CYS A 22 -18.28 1.96 0.15
N GLY A 23 -16.97 1.67 0.16
CA GLY A 23 -15.98 2.52 0.81
C GLY A 23 -15.44 2.04 2.14
N THR A 24 -15.10 0.75 2.29
CA THR A 24 -14.23 0.36 3.40
C THR A 24 -12.93 1.16 3.31
N PRO A 25 -12.59 1.97 4.34
CA PRO A 25 -11.38 2.76 4.33
C PRO A 25 -10.18 1.83 4.19
N ILE A 26 -9.20 2.22 3.36
CA ILE A 26 -7.96 1.45 3.22
C ILE A 26 -7.29 1.41 4.61
N PRO A 27 -7.09 0.22 5.20
CA PRO A 27 -6.55 0.09 6.55
C PRO A 27 -5.10 0.59 6.62
N VAL A 28 -4.68 1.08 7.78
CA VAL A 28 -3.27 1.39 8.03
C VAL A 28 -2.53 0.07 8.34
N TYR A 29 -1.38 -0.14 7.71
CA TYR A 29 -0.53 -1.28 8.01
C TYR A 29 0.09 -1.09 9.40
N VAL A 30 -0.10 -2.09 10.25
CA VAL A 30 0.54 -2.19 11.56
C VAL A 30 1.31 -3.52 11.55
N PRO A 31 2.64 -3.49 11.71
CA PRO A 31 3.43 -4.71 11.83
C PRO A 31 2.93 -5.55 13.01
N GLU A 32 2.84 -6.86 12.83
CA GLU A 32 2.56 -7.77 13.94
C GLU A 32 3.68 -7.69 14.99
N ALA A 33 3.32 -7.75 16.28
CA ALA A 33 4.29 -7.64 17.36
C ALA A 33 5.33 -8.77 17.28
N GLY A 34 6.61 -8.41 17.21
CA GLY A 34 7.71 -9.36 17.09
C GLY A 34 7.94 -9.91 15.67
N ALA A 35 7.12 -9.53 14.68
CA ALA A 35 7.38 -9.90 13.29
C ALA A 35 8.60 -9.15 12.74
N ALA A 36 9.42 -9.86 11.97
CA ALA A 36 10.56 -9.25 11.30
C ALA A 36 10.09 -8.20 10.30
N SER A 37 10.63 -6.99 10.42
CA SER A 37 10.30 -5.86 9.56
C SER A 37 11.58 -5.10 9.18
N THR A 38 11.52 -4.37 8.08
CA THR A 38 12.61 -3.48 7.69
C THR A 38 12.10 -2.09 7.34
N LYS A 39 13.03 -1.14 7.42
CA LYS A 39 12.79 0.27 7.14
C LYS A 39 12.81 0.53 5.65
N VAL A 40 11.81 1.28 5.21
CA VAL A 40 11.79 1.91 3.89
C VAL A 40 11.86 3.42 4.09
N SER A 41 12.89 4.03 3.51
CA SER A 41 12.98 5.48 3.35
C SER A 41 12.24 5.88 2.08
N LEU A 42 11.30 6.81 2.22
CA LEU A 42 10.47 7.35 1.17
C LEU A 42 10.92 8.78 0.88
N MET A 43 11.20 9.03 -0.39
CA MET A 43 11.63 10.31 -0.93
C MET A 43 10.75 10.70 -2.11
N GLY A 44 10.73 12.00 -2.42
CA GLY A 44 9.94 12.54 -3.52
C GLY A 44 8.49 12.81 -3.10
N GLY A 45 7.52 12.49 -3.98
CA GLY A 45 6.14 12.93 -3.82
C GLY A 45 5.07 11.82 -3.85
N GLY A 46 3.86 12.19 -3.46
CA GLY A 46 2.69 11.31 -3.50
C GLY A 46 2.40 10.60 -2.19
N THR A 47 1.28 9.90 -2.17
CA THR A 47 0.82 9.13 -1.01
C THR A 47 1.22 7.66 -1.17
N PRO A 48 2.03 7.10 -0.26
CA PRO A 48 2.50 5.72 -0.36
C PRO A 48 1.44 4.73 0.14
N TYR A 49 1.35 3.60 -0.56
CA TYR A 49 0.51 2.46 -0.23
C TYR A 49 1.31 1.18 -0.40
N MET A 50 0.95 0.19 0.42
CA MET A 50 1.40 -1.19 0.27
C MET A 50 0.25 -2.02 -0.27
N CYS A 51 0.58 -3.03 -1.06
CA CYS A 51 -0.29 -4.17 -1.20
C CYS A 51 0.47 -5.44 -0.81
N LEU A 52 -0.13 -6.19 0.12
CA LEU A 52 0.43 -7.39 0.73
C LEU A 52 -0.65 -8.47 0.67
N ALA A 53 -0.31 -9.61 0.06
CA ALA A 53 -1.24 -10.73 -0.10
C ALA A 53 -2.60 -10.34 -0.71
N GLY A 54 -2.61 -9.40 -1.67
CA GLY A 54 -3.82 -8.92 -2.36
C GLY A 54 -4.62 -7.84 -1.61
N GLN A 55 -4.21 -7.49 -0.38
CA GLN A 55 -4.85 -6.44 0.41
C GLN A 55 -4.04 -5.14 0.34
N PHE A 56 -4.72 -4.02 0.07
CA PHE A 56 -4.11 -2.70 0.12
C PHE A 56 -4.08 -2.15 1.55
N TYR A 57 -2.96 -1.50 1.88
CA TYR A 57 -2.75 -0.80 3.14
C TYR A 57 -2.19 0.59 2.89
N ARG A 58 -2.57 1.53 3.75
CA ARG A 58 -1.89 2.81 3.92
C ARG A 58 -0.70 2.60 4.86
N PHE A 59 0.33 3.40 4.70
CA PHE A 59 1.38 3.47 5.70
C PHE A 59 1.06 4.49 6.78
N ASP A 60 1.47 4.18 8.01
CA ASP A 60 1.74 5.21 9.02
C ASP A 60 3.13 5.78 8.75
N VAL A 61 3.18 6.99 8.20
CA VAL A 61 4.41 7.60 7.70
C VAL A 61 5.04 8.44 8.80
N GLN A 62 6.24 8.06 9.22
CA GLN A 62 7.02 8.82 10.20
C GLN A 62 7.91 9.81 9.46
N ALA A 63 7.63 11.11 9.61
CA ALA A 63 8.43 12.17 9.00
C ALA A 63 9.79 12.31 9.68
N GLY A 64 10.85 12.24 8.90
CA GLY A 64 12.22 12.52 9.31
C GLY A 64 12.54 14.01 9.28
N ALA A 65 13.52 14.43 10.08
CA ALA A 65 13.95 15.83 10.17
C ALA A 65 14.68 16.33 8.90
N ASP A 66 15.15 15.42 8.05
CA ASP A 66 15.87 15.66 6.79
C ASP A 66 14.94 15.71 5.57
N GLY A 67 13.62 15.72 5.78
CA GLY A 67 12.63 15.69 4.70
C GLY A 67 12.41 14.29 4.11
N THR A 68 13.07 13.25 4.62
CA THR A 68 12.72 11.87 4.32
C THR A 68 11.52 11.43 5.14
N SER A 69 10.78 10.46 4.63
CA SER A 69 9.68 9.82 5.35
C SER A 69 10.00 8.36 5.51
N THR A 70 9.62 7.74 6.63
CA THR A 70 10.01 6.35 6.90
C THR A 70 8.79 5.51 7.26
N VAL A 71 8.79 4.28 6.76
CA VAL A 71 7.73 3.29 7.01
C VAL A 71 8.36 1.94 7.28
N GLN A 72 7.64 1.10 8.02
CA GLN A 72 8.04 -0.29 8.26
C GLN A 72 7.24 -1.22 7.35
N VAL A 73 7.92 -2.20 6.78
CA VAL A 73 7.34 -3.25 5.92
C VAL A 73 7.77 -4.64 6.40
N PRO A 74 6.97 -5.70 6.16
CA PRO A 74 7.39 -7.05 6.50
C PRO A 74 8.54 -7.50 5.60
N VAL A 75 9.42 -8.35 6.13
CA VAL A 75 10.52 -8.96 5.35
C VAL A 75 10.14 -10.34 4.82
N GLY A 76 10.87 -10.80 3.80
CA GLY A 76 10.76 -12.17 3.27
C GLY A 76 9.52 -12.45 2.42
N THR A 77 8.51 -11.58 2.45
CA THR A 77 7.29 -11.69 1.63
C THR A 77 7.31 -10.67 0.51
N ARG A 78 6.86 -11.07 -0.69
CA ARG A 78 6.69 -10.13 -1.80
C ARG A 78 5.53 -9.18 -1.50
N LEU A 79 5.80 -7.89 -1.59
CA LEU A 79 4.81 -6.83 -1.46
C LEU A 79 4.91 -5.87 -2.65
N THR A 80 3.83 -5.15 -2.92
CA THR A 80 3.82 -4.07 -3.91
C THR A 80 3.86 -2.72 -3.20
N MET A 81 4.80 -1.87 -3.60
CA MET A 81 4.84 -0.47 -3.24
C MET A 81 4.19 0.34 -4.35
N ARG A 82 3.27 1.23 -3.98
CA ARG A 82 2.55 2.10 -4.90
C ARG A 82 2.51 3.51 -4.35
N ASN A 83 2.85 4.50 -5.16
CA ASN A 83 2.62 5.90 -4.82
C ASN A 83 1.47 6.44 -5.65
N VAL A 84 0.49 7.06 -5.02
CA VAL A 84 -0.58 7.80 -5.71
C VAL A 84 -0.17 9.25 -5.77
N MET A 85 -0.04 9.78 -6.98
CA MET A 85 0.40 11.16 -7.21
C MET A 85 -0.67 11.88 -8.02
N THR A 86 -0.97 13.12 -7.62
CA THR A 86 -1.93 13.98 -8.30
C THR A 86 -1.23 15.27 -8.69
N TYR A 87 -1.37 15.64 -9.96
CA TYR A 87 -0.79 16.86 -10.53
C TYR A 87 -1.88 17.72 -11.13
N GLN A 88 -1.74 19.03 -10.98
CA GLN A 88 -2.63 20.01 -11.58
C GLN A 88 -1.85 20.86 -12.58
N GLY A 89 -2.31 20.92 -13.81
CA GLY A 89 -1.73 21.75 -14.87
C GLY A 89 -2.77 22.09 -15.92
N HIS A 90 -2.75 23.32 -16.44
CA HIS A 90 -3.67 23.80 -17.48
C HIS A 90 -5.15 23.45 -17.24
N ASN A 91 -5.64 23.60 -16.00
CA ASN A 91 -7.00 23.26 -15.56
C ASN A 91 -7.38 21.78 -15.63
N VAL A 92 -6.40 20.88 -15.80
CA VAL A 92 -6.60 19.43 -15.75
C VAL A 92 -5.92 18.87 -14.49
N THR A 93 -6.64 18.00 -13.78
CA THR A 93 -6.06 17.18 -12.71
C THR A 93 -5.75 15.79 -13.26
N SER A 94 -4.48 15.41 -13.20
CA SER A 94 -4.01 14.09 -13.63
C SER A 94 -3.56 13.30 -12.41
N THR A 95 -4.03 12.06 -12.29
CA THR A 95 -3.60 11.12 -11.25
C THR A 95 -2.87 9.95 -11.88
N CYS A 96 -1.74 9.58 -11.31
CA CYS A 96 -1.01 8.38 -11.68
C CYS A 96 -0.67 7.56 -10.44
N ARG A 97 -0.35 6.28 -10.67
CA ARG A 97 -0.15 5.29 -9.60
C ARG A 97 1.06 4.39 -9.91
N PRO A 98 2.28 4.95 -10.06
CA PRO A 98 3.46 4.13 -10.31
C PRO A 98 3.66 3.12 -9.16
N ALA A 99 4.03 1.89 -9.51
CA ALA A 99 4.19 0.81 -8.55
C ALA A 99 5.30 -0.17 -8.98
N PHE A 100 5.84 -0.89 -8.01
CA PHE A 100 6.72 -2.05 -8.22
C PHE A 100 6.50 -3.06 -7.09
N SER A 101 6.85 -4.33 -7.32
CA SER A 101 6.91 -5.33 -6.25
C SER A 101 8.34 -5.64 -5.83
N VAL A 102 8.55 -5.94 -4.56
CA VAL A 102 9.87 -6.19 -3.94
C VAL A 102 9.74 -7.25 -2.84
N ILE A 103 10.84 -7.94 -2.52
CA ILE A 103 10.95 -8.82 -1.35
C ILE A 103 11.94 -8.16 -0.38
N PRO A 104 11.47 -7.41 0.64
CA PRO A 104 12.36 -6.76 1.60
C PRO A 104 13.14 -7.79 2.41
N LYS A 105 14.38 -7.44 2.77
CA LYS A 105 15.26 -8.28 3.59
C LYS A 105 15.50 -7.65 4.95
N GLU A 106 15.72 -8.49 5.94
CA GLU A 106 16.10 -8.05 7.28
C GLU A 106 17.45 -7.32 7.25
N GLY A 107 17.56 -6.26 8.05
CA GLY A 107 18.78 -5.44 8.16
C GLY A 107 19.10 -4.58 6.93
N GLN A 108 18.25 -4.60 5.89
CA GLN A 108 18.44 -3.81 4.67
C GLN A 108 17.51 -2.59 4.68
N THR A 109 18.06 -1.39 4.53
CA THR A 109 17.24 -0.20 4.23
C THR A 109 16.92 -0.14 2.74
N LEU A 110 15.63 -0.09 2.41
CA LEU A 110 15.17 0.25 1.06
C LEU A 110 14.96 1.76 0.96
N ILE A 111 15.39 2.36 -0.15
CA ILE A 111 15.13 3.77 -0.47
C ILE A 111 14.24 3.79 -1.70
N ILE A 112 13.10 4.46 -1.58
CA ILE A 112 12.14 4.63 -2.67
C ILE A 112 12.07 6.10 -3.02
N ASN A 113 12.25 6.40 -4.29
CA ASN A 113 12.03 7.73 -4.84
C ASN A 113 10.87 7.68 -5.84
N SER A 114 10.09 8.75 -5.86
CA SER A 114 8.92 8.85 -6.75
C SER A 114 8.66 10.29 -7.14
N GLY A 115 8.18 10.48 -8.35
CA GLY A 115 8.10 11.82 -8.90
C GLY A 115 7.45 11.86 -10.28
N LEU A 116 7.49 13.07 -10.84
CA LEU A 116 7.19 13.32 -12.23
C LEU A 116 8.50 13.57 -12.98
N ARG A 117 8.70 12.88 -14.10
CA ARG A 117 9.84 13.10 -14.99
C ARG A 117 9.31 13.21 -16.42
N ALA A 118 9.53 14.36 -17.05
CA ALA A 118 9.04 14.66 -18.41
C ALA A 118 7.54 14.35 -18.60
N GLY A 119 6.70 14.73 -17.63
CA GLY A 119 5.24 14.52 -17.68
C GLY A 119 4.78 13.09 -17.39
N THR A 120 5.70 12.16 -17.11
CA THR A 120 5.38 10.76 -16.76
C THR A 120 5.76 10.48 -15.32
N CYS A 121 4.92 9.74 -14.60
CA CYS A 121 5.22 9.37 -13.23
C CYS A 121 6.22 8.23 -13.17
N PHE A 122 7.13 8.31 -12.21
CA PHE A 122 8.07 7.24 -11.93
C PHE A 122 8.03 6.87 -10.45
N ILE A 123 8.41 5.62 -10.22
CA ILE A 123 8.78 5.11 -8.91
C ILE A 123 10.04 4.28 -9.13
N GLU A 124 11.03 4.43 -8.26
CA GLU A 124 12.29 3.71 -8.31
C GLU A 124 12.68 3.27 -6.90
N ALA A 125 13.40 2.16 -6.80
CA ALA A 125 13.85 1.61 -5.55
C ALA A 125 15.32 1.19 -5.64
N VAL A 126 16.07 1.54 -4.60
CA VAL A 126 17.42 1.08 -4.36
C VAL A 126 17.55 0.60 -2.92
N ARG A 127 18.67 -0.02 -2.59
CA ARG A 127 19.03 -0.32 -1.21
C ARG A 127 20.25 0.48 -0.80
N GLU A 128 20.37 0.76 0.49
CA GLU A 128 21.63 1.24 1.06
C GLU A 128 22.71 0.16 0.90
N ASP A 129 23.88 0.57 0.43
CA ASP A 129 25.04 -0.29 0.22
C ASP A 129 26.31 0.56 0.34
N ASN A 130 26.83 0.67 1.56
CA ASN A 130 28.03 1.46 1.87
C ASN A 130 29.32 0.89 1.25
N SER A 131 29.26 -0.27 0.59
CA SER A 131 30.37 -0.80 -0.20
C SER A 131 30.46 -0.17 -1.61
N LYS A 132 29.45 0.63 -2.01
CA LYS A 132 29.43 1.36 -3.28
C LYS A 132 29.79 2.82 -3.06
N ASP A 133 30.47 3.42 -4.04
CA ASP A 133 30.81 4.84 -4.02
C ASP A 133 29.57 5.75 -3.92
N THR A 134 28.44 5.31 -4.47
CA THR A 134 27.15 6.01 -4.41
C THR A 134 26.40 5.79 -3.09
N GLY A 135 26.88 4.92 -2.20
CA GLY A 135 26.18 4.50 -0.97
C GLY A 135 24.91 3.67 -1.20
N VAL A 136 24.60 3.32 -2.44
CA VAL A 136 23.38 2.60 -2.82
C VAL A 136 23.63 1.58 -3.93
N ALA A 137 22.75 0.58 -4.03
CA ALA A 137 22.76 -0.41 -5.11
C ALA A 137 21.35 -0.77 -5.57
N LEU A 138 21.21 -1.24 -6.82
CA LEU A 138 19.94 -1.66 -7.41
C LEU A 138 19.32 -2.84 -6.65
N GLU A 139 18.05 -2.75 -6.29
CA GLU A 139 17.35 -3.82 -5.56
C GLU A 139 17.04 -5.02 -6.49
N PRO A 140 17.67 -6.20 -6.30
CA PRO A 140 17.55 -7.32 -7.24
C PRO A 140 16.18 -8.02 -7.20
N SER A 141 15.39 -7.85 -6.14
CA SER A 141 14.08 -8.52 -6.02
C SER A 141 12.93 -7.77 -6.70
N LEU A 142 13.23 -6.63 -7.34
CA LEU A 142 12.23 -5.83 -8.06
C LEU A 142 11.52 -6.64 -9.13
N GLY A 143 10.21 -6.40 -9.24
CA GLY A 143 9.35 -7.08 -10.22
C GLY A 143 8.09 -6.28 -10.51
N ALA A 144 7.29 -6.81 -11.44
CA ALA A 144 6.02 -6.23 -11.81
C ALA A 144 5.07 -6.15 -10.59
N PRO A 145 4.27 -5.08 -10.46
CA PRO A 145 3.23 -4.97 -9.44
C PRO A 145 2.30 -6.18 -9.43
N GLN A 146 2.05 -6.75 -8.26
CA GLN A 146 1.07 -7.83 -8.08
C GLN A 146 -0.35 -7.31 -7.84
N CYS A 147 -0.46 -6.00 -7.69
CA CYS A 147 -1.66 -5.20 -7.44
C CYS A 147 -1.37 -3.75 -7.84
#